data_AF-A0A067QBN1-F1
#
_entry.id   AF-A0A067QBN1-F1
#
_cell.length_a   1.000
_cell.length_b   1.000
_cell.length_c   1.000
_cell.angle_alpha   90.00
_cell.angle_beta   90.00
_cell.angle_gamma   90.00
#
_symmetry.space_group_name_H-M   'P 1'
#
loop_
_entity.id
_entity.type
_entity.pdbx_description
1 polymer ?
#
loop_
_entity_poly.entity_id
_entity_poly.type
_entity_poly.pdbx_seq_one_letter_code
_entity_poly.pdbx_strand_id
1 'polypeptide(L)'
;MPVLSASIDAFLLTSLAIIIPAVYYSRKSNGAPSSPVPPFRKPLSVLVLLHSLYVLYKMILHFPPNLFMRMNIPLTMPSDEIRARLLRLAGMDAQGQLPPSLETLISRLSSFDARTVYVRFGQAVIQNCDYCQTPSEYALHALPTPLLQYIRAAAVVGLVTIVGSYRERWRMYGIAAIVCSAVVEAYIVLTVQIKIPRSGRDVVMWHDTMWLIRHLLFLALPPVIHVFLPANPPTPPPLATLSTVASSLDQTFLRLHLLRYLQGASLRVPEFRDRKEAFWETQRQEGTWGREDENVRRIADRLGLGYDERGVDGEGEGVGTSTSGEGRLRTNARVAVEGLKNGLRRNTQ
;
A
#
# COMPACT_ATOMS: atom_id res chain seq x y z
N MET A 1 8.22 8.38 -44.65
CA MET A 1 9.31 8.05 -43.70
C MET A 1 8.66 7.36 -42.52
N PRO A 2 9.04 6.12 -42.21
CA PRO A 2 8.26 5.30 -41.29
C PRO A 2 8.41 5.90 -39.90
N VAL A 3 7.28 6.35 -39.37
CA VAL A 3 7.08 6.56 -37.94
C VAL A 3 7.52 5.25 -37.29
N LEU A 4 8.68 5.26 -36.63
CA LEU A 4 9.08 4.19 -35.74
C LEU A 4 7.88 3.93 -34.85
N SER A 5 7.35 2.70 -34.91
CA SER A 5 6.09 2.22 -34.31
C SER A 5 5.62 3.13 -33.16
N ALA A 6 4.41 3.71 -33.23
CA ALA A 6 3.88 4.65 -32.23
C ALA A 6 4.02 4.18 -30.77
N SER A 7 4.20 2.87 -30.56
CA SER A 7 4.55 2.26 -29.28
C SER A 7 5.96 2.59 -28.77
N ILE A 8 6.97 2.65 -29.65
CA ILE A 8 8.36 2.99 -29.37
C ILE A 8 8.48 4.49 -29.11
N ASP A 9 7.82 5.35 -29.88
CA ASP A 9 7.82 6.79 -29.63
C ASP A 9 7.08 7.14 -28.33
N ALA A 10 5.96 6.47 -28.04
CA ALA A 10 5.31 6.60 -26.73
C ALA A 10 6.18 6.07 -25.59
N PHE A 11 6.95 4.99 -25.81
CA PHE A 11 7.90 4.46 -24.84
C PHE A 11 9.08 5.42 -24.63
N LEU A 12 9.64 5.98 -25.69
CA LEU A 12 10.72 6.96 -25.64
C LEU A 12 10.26 8.24 -24.96
N LEU A 13 9.08 8.77 -25.31
CA LEU A 13 8.53 9.96 -24.66
C LEU A 13 8.22 9.73 -23.18
N THR A 14 7.63 8.58 -22.83
CA THR A 14 7.35 8.27 -21.41
C THR A 14 8.62 7.99 -20.62
N SER A 15 9.62 7.33 -21.22
CA SER A 15 10.92 7.12 -20.59
C SER A 15 11.72 8.42 -20.46
N LEU A 16 11.72 9.31 -21.45
CA LEU A 16 12.33 10.65 -21.36
C LEU A 16 11.64 11.49 -20.27
N ALA A 17 10.30 11.46 -20.22
CA ALA A 17 9.51 12.16 -19.22
C ALA A 17 9.70 11.59 -17.80
N ILE A 18 10.25 10.38 -17.67
CA ILE A 18 10.62 9.75 -16.39
C ILE A 18 12.08 10.08 -16.04
N ILE A 19 12.99 9.95 -17.00
CA ILE A 19 14.44 10.11 -16.82
C ILE A 19 14.81 11.58 -16.61
N ILE A 20 14.23 12.52 -17.36
CA ILE A 20 14.57 13.94 -17.27
C ILE A 20 14.24 14.49 -15.87
N PRO A 21 13.03 14.27 -15.32
CA PRO A 21 12.74 14.56 -13.92
C PRO A 21 13.65 13.79 -12.96
N ALA A 22 13.86 12.48 -13.14
CA ALA A 22 14.67 11.69 -12.22
C ALA A 22 16.11 12.23 -12.07
N VAL A 23 16.73 12.59 -13.20
CA VAL A 23 18.10 13.12 -13.25
C VAL A 23 18.16 14.55 -12.75
N TYR A 24 17.18 15.39 -13.14
CA TYR A 24 17.09 16.78 -12.67
C TYR A 24 16.86 16.85 -11.15
N TYR A 25 16.01 15.97 -10.61
CA TYR A 25 15.67 15.94 -9.18
C TYR A 25 16.72 15.24 -8.31
N SER A 26 17.41 14.20 -8.81
CA SER A 26 18.55 13.61 -8.11
C SER A 26 19.70 14.61 -7.91
N ARG A 27 19.86 15.56 -8.84
CA ARG A 27 20.84 16.64 -8.72
C ARG A 27 20.42 17.75 -7.75
N LYS A 28 19.13 17.93 -7.48
CA LYS A 28 18.59 19.01 -6.61
C LYS A 28 18.42 18.58 -5.14
N SER A 29 18.53 17.29 -4.85
CA SER A 29 18.32 16.67 -3.52
C SER A 29 19.39 17.01 -2.44
N ASN A 30 20.41 17.80 -2.75
CA ASN A 30 21.48 18.13 -1.78
C ASN A 30 21.11 19.27 -0.80
N GLY A 31 19.88 19.81 -0.84
CA GLY A 31 19.40 20.83 0.08
C GLY A 31 18.34 20.29 1.05
N ALA A 32 18.55 20.49 2.36
CA ALA A 32 17.59 20.08 3.39
C ALA A 32 16.24 20.82 3.23
N PRO A 33 15.10 20.11 3.08
CA PRO A 33 13.79 20.73 2.94
C PRO A 33 13.27 21.25 4.30
N SER A 34 12.97 22.55 4.38
CA SER A 34 12.47 23.25 5.58
C SER A 34 10.94 23.38 5.66
N SER A 35 10.19 22.82 4.70
CA SER A 35 8.72 22.97 4.62
C SER A 35 7.96 21.68 4.96
N PRO A 36 6.86 21.75 5.74
CA PRO A 36 6.03 20.58 6.08
C PRO A 36 5.27 19.99 4.89
N VAL A 37 5.18 20.72 3.77
CA VAL A 37 4.54 20.23 2.54
C VAL A 37 5.59 19.57 1.64
N PRO A 38 5.37 18.33 1.16
CA PRO A 38 6.33 17.70 0.27
C PRO A 38 6.46 18.52 -1.01
N PRO A 39 7.68 18.99 -1.36
CA PRO A 39 7.89 19.87 -2.51
C PRO A 39 7.45 19.23 -3.83
N PHE A 40 7.34 17.91 -3.87
CA PHE A 40 7.06 17.12 -5.07
C PHE A 40 5.62 16.60 -5.17
N ARG A 41 4.69 17.02 -4.30
CA ARG A 41 3.32 16.47 -4.29
C ARG A 41 2.60 16.61 -5.64
N LYS A 42 2.60 17.81 -6.22
CA LYS A 42 1.90 18.12 -7.48
C LYS A 42 2.48 17.36 -8.69
N PRO A 43 3.79 17.41 -9.00
CA PRO A 43 4.34 16.69 -10.15
C PRO A 43 4.19 15.17 -10.00
N LEU A 44 4.33 14.62 -8.78
CA LEU A 44 4.11 13.19 -8.54
C LEU A 44 2.64 12.79 -8.74
N SER A 45 1.68 13.61 -8.32
CA SER A 45 0.26 13.37 -8.61
C SER A 45 -0.03 13.34 -10.11
N VAL A 46 0.56 14.26 -10.89
CA VAL A 46 0.40 14.27 -12.36
C VAL A 46 1.02 13.03 -12.99
N LEU A 47 2.21 12.62 -12.54
CA LEU A 47 2.86 11.39 -12.99
C LEU A 47 1.99 10.16 -12.74
N VAL A 48 1.47 10.00 -11.52
CA VAL A 48 0.62 8.87 -11.13
C VAL A 48 -0.68 8.87 -11.95
N LEU A 49 -1.30 10.04 -12.14
CA LEU A 49 -2.50 10.17 -12.97
C LEU A 49 -2.23 9.76 -14.42
N LEU A 50 -1.19 10.31 -15.04
CA LEU A 50 -0.82 10.01 -16.43
C LEU A 50 -0.48 8.53 -16.61
N HIS A 51 0.28 7.95 -15.67
CA HIS A 51 0.58 6.52 -15.68
C HIS A 51 -0.68 5.68 -15.59
N SER A 52 -1.59 6.00 -14.66
CA SER A 52 -2.85 5.27 -14.47
C SER A 52 -3.73 5.34 -15.70
N LEU A 53 -3.87 6.53 -16.31
CA LEU A 53 -4.61 6.73 -17.56
C LEU A 53 -3.98 5.95 -18.71
N TYR A 54 -2.65 5.92 -18.81
CA TYR A 54 -1.95 5.13 -19.83
C TYR A 54 -2.19 3.63 -19.67
N VAL A 55 -2.11 3.10 -18.44
CA VAL A 55 -2.37 1.68 -18.16
C VAL A 55 -3.84 1.35 -18.47
N LEU A 56 -4.77 2.22 -18.10
CA LEU A 56 -6.20 2.06 -18.40
C LEU A 56 -6.46 2.09 -19.91
N TYR A 57 -5.85 3.03 -20.63
CA TYR A 57 -5.88 3.10 -22.10
C TYR A 57 -5.38 1.80 -22.73
N LYS A 58 -4.26 1.26 -22.24
CA LYS A 58 -3.74 -0.04 -22.67
C LYS A 58 -4.72 -1.18 -22.39
N MET A 59 -5.33 -1.18 -21.21
CA MET A 59 -6.28 -2.21 -20.79
C MET A 59 -7.54 -2.25 -21.66
N ILE A 60 -8.08 -1.07 -22.01
CA ILE A 60 -9.33 -0.94 -22.76
C ILE A 60 -9.11 -1.07 -24.28
N LEU A 61 -8.10 -0.39 -24.81
CA LEU A 61 -7.94 -0.24 -26.27
C LEU A 61 -6.88 -1.16 -26.88
N HIS A 62 -5.96 -1.69 -26.08
CA HIS A 62 -4.86 -2.54 -26.56
C HIS A 62 -4.84 -3.89 -25.85
N PHE A 63 -6.01 -4.52 -25.76
CA PHE A 63 -6.12 -5.88 -25.28
C PHE A 63 -5.36 -6.85 -26.23
N PRO A 64 -4.61 -7.83 -25.70
CA PRO A 64 -3.87 -8.78 -26.55
C PRO A 64 -4.81 -9.49 -27.54
N PRO A 65 -4.40 -9.67 -28.80
CA PRO A 65 -5.23 -10.35 -29.78
C PRO A 65 -5.37 -11.84 -29.42
N ASN A 66 -6.61 -12.30 -29.28
CA ASN A 66 -6.92 -13.71 -29.10
C ASN A 66 -7.97 -14.17 -30.12
N LEU A 67 -7.51 -14.99 -31.07
CA LEU A 67 -8.30 -15.54 -32.16
C LEU A 67 -9.54 -16.32 -31.67
N PHE A 68 -9.35 -17.20 -30.69
CA PHE A 68 -10.40 -18.09 -30.20
C PHE A 68 -11.47 -17.35 -29.39
N MET A 69 -11.04 -16.38 -28.57
CA MET A 69 -11.95 -15.56 -27.79
C MET A 69 -12.76 -14.61 -28.68
N ARG A 70 -12.12 -13.98 -29.68
CA ARG A 70 -12.77 -13.00 -30.55
C ARG A 70 -13.79 -13.63 -31.51
N MET A 71 -13.50 -14.84 -32.01
CA MET A 71 -14.40 -15.54 -32.93
C MET A 71 -15.34 -16.53 -32.22
N ASN A 72 -15.20 -16.69 -30.90
CA ASN A 72 -15.95 -17.66 -30.11
C ASN A 72 -15.90 -19.09 -30.68
N ILE A 73 -14.70 -19.53 -31.07
CA ILE A 73 -14.46 -20.87 -31.63
C ILE A 73 -13.75 -21.77 -30.61
N PRO A 74 -14.04 -23.08 -30.60
CA PRO A 74 -13.36 -24.02 -29.71
C PRO A 74 -11.90 -24.20 -30.12
N LEU A 75 -11.01 -24.34 -29.13
CA LEU A 75 -9.59 -24.58 -29.33
C LEU A 75 -9.30 -25.92 -30.03
N THR A 76 -10.26 -26.87 -30.01
CA THR A 76 -10.15 -28.17 -30.68
C THR A 76 -10.48 -28.12 -32.17
N MET A 77 -11.02 -27.01 -32.69
CA MET A 77 -11.36 -26.86 -34.11
C MET A 77 -10.15 -27.14 -35.02
N PRO A 78 -10.29 -27.91 -36.12
CA PRO A 78 -9.18 -28.15 -37.04
C PRO A 78 -8.75 -26.87 -37.75
N SER A 79 -7.45 -26.75 -38.08
CA SER A 79 -6.85 -25.55 -38.67
C SER A 79 -7.51 -25.15 -40.00
N ASP A 80 -7.94 -26.13 -40.80
CA ASP A 80 -8.60 -25.89 -42.09
C ASP A 80 -9.96 -25.23 -41.94
N GLU A 81 -10.73 -25.62 -40.91
CA GLU A 81 -12.01 -24.97 -40.59
C GLU A 81 -11.80 -23.55 -40.06
N ILE A 82 -10.76 -23.33 -39.24
CA ILE A 82 -10.38 -21.99 -38.77
C ILE A 82 -10.05 -21.09 -39.97
N ARG A 83 -9.24 -21.59 -40.91
CA ARG A 83 -8.89 -20.88 -42.16
C ARG A 83 -10.15 -20.56 -42.98
N ALA A 84 -11.02 -21.55 -43.21
CA ALA A 84 -12.24 -21.37 -43.97
C ALA A 84 -13.18 -20.35 -43.31
N ARG A 85 -13.29 -20.35 -41.98
CA ARG A 85 -14.07 -19.35 -41.23
C ARG A 85 -13.49 -17.94 -41.36
N LEU A 86 -12.16 -17.79 -41.28
CA LEU A 86 -11.49 -16.51 -41.45
C LEU A 86 -11.70 -15.92 -42.85
N LEU A 87 -11.58 -16.74 -43.90
CA LEU A 87 -11.84 -16.32 -45.27
C LEU A 87 -13.29 -15.85 -45.46
N ARG A 88 -14.25 -16.60 -44.91
CA ARG A 88 -15.68 -16.22 -44.94
C ARG A 88 -15.93 -14.90 -44.21
N LEU A 89 -15.32 -14.68 -43.04
CA LEU A 89 -15.46 -13.42 -42.29
C LEU A 89 -14.82 -12.24 -43.01
N ALA A 90 -13.76 -12.48 -43.79
CA ALA A 90 -13.13 -11.47 -44.62
C ALA A 90 -13.86 -11.21 -45.94
N GLY A 91 -14.96 -11.92 -46.23
CA GLY A 91 -15.69 -11.80 -47.49
C GLY A 91 -14.92 -12.31 -48.71
N MET A 92 -13.94 -13.20 -48.50
CA MET A 92 -13.12 -13.77 -49.56
C MET A 92 -13.58 -15.19 -49.94
N ASP A 93 -13.35 -15.56 -51.19
CA ASP A 93 -13.60 -16.91 -51.68
C ASP A 93 -12.67 -17.95 -51.01
N ALA A 94 -12.97 -19.23 -51.17
CA ALA A 94 -12.19 -20.33 -50.58
C ALA A 94 -10.70 -20.34 -51.02
N GLN A 95 -10.39 -19.66 -52.12
CA GLN A 95 -9.05 -19.49 -52.69
C GLN A 95 -8.38 -18.16 -52.31
N GLY A 96 -9.04 -17.34 -51.47
CA GLY A 96 -8.47 -16.09 -50.97
C GLY A 96 -7.17 -16.33 -50.21
N GLN A 97 -6.27 -15.35 -50.29
CA GLN A 97 -4.99 -15.35 -49.58
C GLN A 97 -5.14 -14.62 -48.26
N LEU A 98 -4.73 -15.27 -47.16
CA LEU A 98 -4.68 -14.62 -45.86
C LEU A 98 -3.32 -13.93 -45.69
N PRO A 99 -3.19 -12.95 -44.78
CA PRO A 99 -1.89 -12.39 -44.45
C PRO A 99 -0.90 -13.51 -44.04
N PRO A 100 0.37 -13.45 -44.48
CA PRO A 100 1.33 -14.54 -44.30
C PRO A 100 1.60 -14.87 -42.82
N SER A 101 1.53 -13.87 -41.93
CA SER A 101 1.65 -14.07 -40.48
C SER A 101 0.48 -14.87 -39.89
N LEU A 102 -0.72 -14.73 -40.47
CA LEU A 102 -1.90 -15.46 -40.05
C LEU A 102 -1.89 -16.89 -40.61
N GLU A 103 -1.44 -17.07 -41.85
CA GLU A 103 -1.25 -18.42 -42.43
C GLU A 103 -0.22 -19.23 -41.63
N THR A 104 0.89 -18.60 -41.25
CA THR A 104 1.92 -19.21 -40.40
C THR A 104 1.39 -19.56 -39.00
N LEU A 105 0.52 -18.72 -38.43
CA LEU A 105 -0.15 -19.04 -37.17
C LEU A 105 -1.04 -20.28 -37.31
N ILE A 106 -1.90 -20.31 -38.34
CA ILE A 106 -2.86 -21.40 -38.55
C ILE A 106 -2.12 -22.72 -38.81
N SER A 107 -1.04 -22.69 -39.60
CA SER A 107 -0.24 -23.88 -39.88
C SER A 107 0.39 -24.45 -38.61
N ARG A 108 0.91 -23.59 -37.71
CA ARG A 108 1.46 -24.02 -36.41
C ARG A 108 0.38 -24.57 -35.48
N LEU A 109 -0.79 -23.94 -35.43
CA LEU A 109 -1.96 -24.37 -34.64
C LEU A 109 -2.56 -25.71 -35.10
N SER A 110 -2.10 -26.31 -36.20
CA SER A 110 -2.45 -27.69 -36.58
C SER A 110 -1.97 -28.71 -35.53
N SER A 111 -0.85 -28.42 -34.85
CA SER A 111 -0.29 -29.29 -33.81
C SER A 111 -0.93 -29.04 -32.44
N PHE A 112 -1.15 -30.12 -31.68
CA PHE A 112 -1.70 -30.04 -30.32
C PHE A 112 -0.77 -29.30 -29.35
N ASP A 113 0.54 -29.49 -29.50
CA ASP A 113 1.56 -28.83 -28.67
C ASP A 113 1.56 -27.32 -28.90
N ALA A 114 1.43 -26.85 -30.15
CA ALA A 114 1.33 -25.42 -30.43
C ALA A 114 0.06 -24.79 -29.85
N ARG A 115 -1.07 -25.52 -29.80
CA ARG A 115 -2.30 -25.03 -29.12
C ARG A 115 -2.08 -24.87 -27.62
N THR A 116 -1.32 -25.78 -27.02
CA THR A 116 -0.92 -25.69 -25.61
C THR A 116 -0.02 -24.47 -25.37
N VAL A 117 0.98 -24.26 -26.22
CA VAL A 117 1.84 -23.05 -26.21
C VAL A 117 1.02 -21.78 -26.43
N TYR A 118 0.00 -21.81 -27.29
CA TYR A 118 -0.89 -20.68 -27.57
C TYR A 118 -1.66 -20.26 -26.32
N VAL A 119 -2.27 -21.20 -25.59
CA VAL A 119 -2.98 -20.91 -24.34
C VAL A 119 -2.04 -20.24 -23.33
N ARG A 120 -0.78 -20.67 -23.32
CA ARG A 120 0.26 -20.22 -22.37
C ARG A 120 0.80 -18.82 -22.64
N PHE A 121 1.21 -18.56 -23.88
CA PHE A 121 1.97 -17.36 -24.26
C PHE A 121 1.21 -16.42 -25.19
N GLY A 122 0.13 -16.89 -25.79
CA GLY A 122 -0.74 -16.10 -26.66
C GLY A 122 -0.32 -16.06 -28.12
N GLN A 123 -1.15 -15.39 -28.92
CA GLN A 123 -1.04 -15.33 -30.37
C GLN A 123 0.27 -14.69 -30.85
N ALA A 124 0.67 -13.57 -30.23
CA ALA A 124 1.82 -12.77 -30.69
C ALA A 124 3.14 -13.55 -30.65
N VAL A 125 3.33 -14.41 -29.64
CA VAL A 125 4.56 -15.20 -29.47
C VAL A 125 4.68 -16.25 -30.57
N ILE A 126 3.57 -16.88 -30.95
CA ILE A 126 3.55 -17.88 -32.03
C ILE A 126 3.68 -17.22 -33.41
N GLN A 127 3.12 -16.02 -33.59
CA GLN A 127 3.20 -15.28 -34.84
C GLN A 127 4.60 -14.70 -35.11
N ASN A 128 5.30 -14.23 -34.08
CA ASN A 128 6.52 -13.45 -34.26
C ASN A 128 7.81 -14.28 -34.14
N CYS A 129 7.75 -15.53 -33.67
CA CYS A 129 8.95 -16.35 -33.51
C CYS A 129 9.15 -17.32 -34.68
N ASP A 130 9.95 -16.98 -35.68
CA ASP A 130 10.17 -17.87 -36.84
C ASP A 130 10.95 -19.15 -36.49
N TYR A 131 11.86 -19.09 -35.51
CA TYR A 131 12.78 -20.17 -35.17
C TYR A 131 12.33 -21.08 -34.02
N CYS A 132 11.22 -20.76 -33.34
CA CYS A 132 10.78 -21.51 -32.16
C CYS A 132 10.15 -22.87 -32.53
N GLN A 133 10.72 -23.96 -32.03
CA GLN A 133 10.20 -25.33 -32.15
C GLN A 133 9.84 -25.92 -30.80
N THR A 134 10.67 -25.69 -29.78
CA THR A 134 10.46 -26.24 -28.43
C THR A 134 9.69 -25.27 -27.53
N PRO A 135 8.91 -25.75 -26.54
CA PRO A 135 8.20 -24.88 -25.61
C PRO A 135 9.14 -23.96 -24.80
N SER A 136 10.38 -24.38 -24.57
CA SER A 136 11.42 -23.56 -23.94
C SER A 136 11.86 -22.37 -24.80
N GLU A 137 11.96 -22.54 -26.12
CA GLU A 137 12.28 -21.43 -27.03
C GLU A 137 11.16 -20.40 -27.06
N TYR A 138 9.90 -20.86 -27.09
CA TYR A 138 8.73 -19.97 -26.97
C TYR A 138 8.73 -19.22 -25.62
N ALA A 139 9.10 -19.89 -24.53
CA ALA A 139 9.19 -19.25 -23.22
C ALA A 139 10.27 -18.16 -23.19
N LEU A 140 11.46 -18.44 -23.76
CA LEU A 140 12.55 -17.48 -23.84
C LEU A 140 12.20 -16.28 -24.72
N HIS A 141 11.49 -16.50 -25.83
CA HIS A 141 11.00 -15.44 -26.70
C HIS A 141 9.90 -14.58 -26.04
N ALA A 142 9.04 -15.17 -25.21
CA ALA A 142 7.96 -14.47 -24.54
C ALA A 142 8.43 -13.58 -23.37
N LEU A 143 9.57 -13.89 -22.75
CA LEU A 143 10.07 -13.28 -21.50
C LEU A 143 10.39 -11.77 -21.55
N PRO A 144 11.02 -11.22 -22.61
CA PRO A 144 11.47 -9.82 -22.59
C PRO A 144 10.33 -8.80 -22.46
N THR A 145 9.17 -9.09 -23.06
CA THR A 145 8.02 -8.18 -23.07
C THR A 145 7.46 -7.92 -21.67
N PRO A 146 7.07 -8.93 -20.86
CA PRO A 146 6.61 -8.71 -19.49
C PRO A 146 7.72 -8.16 -18.60
N LEU A 147 8.97 -8.60 -18.77
CA LEU A 147 10.11 -8.11 -17.98
C LEU A 147 10.27 -6.59 -18.12
N LEU A 148 10.20 -6.06 -19.36
CA LEU A 148 10.27 -4.63 -19.60
C LEU A 148 9.13 -3.86 -18.93
N GLN A 149 7.92 -4.45 -18.88
CA GLN A 149 6.77 -3.85 -18.20
C GLN A 149 6.97 -3.78 -16.68
N TYR A 150 7.52 -4.84 -16.07
CA TYR A 150 7.89 -4.84 -14.65
C TYR A 150 8.97 -3.81 -14.32
N ILE A 151 10.01 -3.68 -15.17
CA ILE A 151 11.05 -2.65 -15.01
C ILE A 151 10.43 -1.25 -15.06
N ARG A 152 9.51 -1.00 -16.00
CA ARG A 152 8.79 0.27 -16.08
C ARG A 152 7.95 0.55 -14.83
N ALA A 153 7.21 -0.45 -14.33
CA ALA A 153 6.43 -0.30 -13.10
C ALA A 153 7.33 0.00 -11.90
N ALA A 154 8.48 -0.70 -11.79
CA ALA A 154 9.47 -0.43 -10.74
C ALA A 154 10.03 0.98 -10.82
N ALA A 155 10.28 1.50 -12.03
CA ALA A 155 10.73 2.88 -12.23
C ALA A 155 9.69 3.90 -11.76
N VAL A 156 8.41 3.70 -12.09
CA VAL A 156 7.32 4.59 -11.64
C VAL A 156 7.18 4.56 -10.12
N VAL A 157 7.22 3.38 -9.50
CA VAL A 157 7.20 3.25 -8.03
C VAL A 157 8.42 3.89 -7.37
N GLY A 158 9.61 3.71 -7.97
CA GLY A 158 10.83 4.36 -7.52
C GLY A 158 10.74 5.88 -7.56
N LEU A 159 10.11 6.44 -8.59
CA LEU A 159 9.86 7.88 -8.69
C LEU A 159 8.85 8.39 -7.65
N VAL A 160 7.74 7.66 -7.46
CA VAL A 160 6.72 8.02 -6.46
C VAL A 160 7.30 8.02 -5.04
N THR A 161 8.30 7.18 -4.81
CA THR A 161 8.96 7.02 -3.50
C THR A 161 10.34 7.69 -3.43
N ILE A 162 10.61 8.66 -4.30
CA ILE A 162 11.86 9.43 -4.32
C ILE A 162 12.07 10.19 -3.00
N VAL A 163 13.32 10.54 -2.71
CA VAL A 163 13.69 11.33 -1.53
C VAL A 163 12.94 12.67 -1.54
N GLY A 164 12.31 13.01 -0.41
CA GLY A 164 11.47 14.22 -0.29
C GLY A 164 10.00 14.05 -0.72
N SER A 165 9.59 12.86 -1.15
CA SER A 165 8.17 12.48 -1.28
C SER A 165 7.49 12.22 0.08
N TYR A 166 8.29 12.09 1.15
CA TYR A 166 7.88 11.62 2.48
C TYR A 166 7.32 10.18 2.48
N ARG A 167 7.58 9.40 1.42
CA ARG A 167 7.10 8.00 1.27
C ARG A 167 8.22 7.01 1.02
N GLU A 168 9.45 7.37 1.35
CA GLU A 168 10.66 6.57 1.11
C GLU A 168 10.59 5.17 1.75
N ARG A 169 9.98 5.04 2.94
CA ARG A 169 9.79 3.74 3.61
C ARG A 169 9.01 2.73 2.76
N TRP A 170 8.13 3.22 1.89
CA TRP A 170 7.27 2.38 1.05
C TRP A 170 7.98 1.91 -0.22
N ARG A 171 9.16 2.46 -0.52
CA ARG A 171 9.98 2.07 -1.66
C ARG A 171 10.33 0.59 -1.61
N MET A 172 10.83 0.12 -0.47
CA MET A 172 11.23 -1.28 -0.30
C MET A 172 10.05 -2.22 -0.52
N TYR A 173 8.89 -1.95 0.11
CA TYR A 173 7.69 -2.75 -0.03
C TYR A 173 7.12 -2.72 -1.46
N GLY A 174 7.10 -1.55 -2.10
CA GLY A 174 6.60 -1.39 -3.47
C GLY A 174 7.47 -2.12 -4.49
N ILE A 175 8.80 -2.00 -4.38
CA ILE A 175 9.74 -2.73 -5.25
C ILE A 175 9.67 -4.24 -4.97
N ALA A 176 9.65 -4.64 -3.70
CA ALA A 176 9.51 -6.05 -3.32
C ALA A 176 8.21 -6.66 -3.88
N ALA A 177 7.09 -5.94 -3.81
CA ALA A 177 5.82 -6.40 -4.38
C ALA A 177 5.90 -6.62 -5.89
N ILE A 178 6.56 -5.72 -6.64
CA ILE A 178 6.76 -5.84 -8.09
C ILE A 178 7.69 -7.01 -8.43
N VAL A 179 8.78 -7.20 -7.68
CA VAL A 179 9.72 -8.31 -7.91
C VAL A 179 9.05 -9.65 -7.57
N CYS A 180 8.36 -9.73 -6.44
CA CYS A 180 7.61 -10.92 -6.05
C CYS A 180 6.54 -11.26 -7.09
N SER A 181 5.78 -10.28 -7.60
CA SER A 181 4.78 -10.55 -8.62
C SER A 181 5.38 -10.99 -9.95
N ALA A 182 6.52 -10.44 -10.37
CA ALA A 182 7.25 -10.90 -11.54
C ALA A 182 7.71 -12.37 -11.42
N VAL A 183 8.25 -12.74 -10.25
CA VAL A 183 8.70 -14.12 -9.97
C VAL A 183 7.50 -15.07 -9.92
N VAL A 184 6.41 -14.68 -9.27
CA VAL A 184 5.18 -15.49 -9.19
C VAL A 184 4.55 -15.66 -10.57
N GLU A 185 4.48 -14.60 -11.38
CA GLU A 185 3.98 -14.70 -12.76
C GLU A 185 4.86 -15.65 -13.58
N ALA A 186 6.18 -15.48 -13.55
CA ALA A 186 7.11 -16.35 -14.26
C ALA A 186 6.96 -17.81 -13.80
N TYR A 187 6.86 -18.05 -12.50
CA TYR A 187 6.66 -19.39 -11.95
C TYR A 187 5.35 -20.01 -12.44
N ILE A 188 4.22 -19.30 -12.34
CA ILE A 188 2.93 -19.83 -12.80
C ILE A 188 2.96 -20.07 -14.30
N VAL A 189 3.45 -19.10 -15.08
CA VAL A 189 3.57 -19.24 -16.53
C VAL A 189 4.45 -20.44 -16.87
N LEU A 190 5.54 -20.72 -16.17
CA LEU A 190 6.43 -21.85 -16.48
C LEU A 190 5.96 -23.21 -15.96
N THR A 191 5.15 -23.25 -14.89
CA THR A 191 4.76 -24.51 -14.24
C THR A 191 3.32 -24.95 -14.49
N VAL A 192 2.45 -24.05 -14.96
CA VAL A 192 1.03 -24.37 -15.17
C VAL A 192 0.83 -25.52 -16.16
N GLN A 193 0.05 -26.51 -15.72
CA GLN A 193 -0.37 -27.63 -16.56
C GLN A 193 -1.64 -27.25 -17.32
N ILE A 194 -1.56 -27.25 -18.65
CA ILE A 194 -2.65 -26.82 -19.52
C ILE A 194 -3.48 -28.03 -19.88
N LYS A 195 -4.71 -28.07 -19.37
CA LYS A 195 -5.69 -29.13 -19.66
C LYS A 195 -6.72 -28.58 -20.63
N ILE A 196 -6.70 -29.08 -21.87
CA ILE A 196 -7.69 -28.72 -22.89
C ILE A 196 -8.86 -29.73 -22.79
N PRO A 197 -10.09 -29.29 -22.49
CA PRO A 197 -11.24 -30.18 -22.45
C PRO A 197 -11.56 -30.69 -23.86
N ARG A 198 -12.21 -31.86 -23.96
CA ARG A 198 -12.58 -32.47 -25.26
C ARG A 198 -13.48 -31.56 -26.11
N SER A 199 -14.34 -30.75 -25.46
CA SER A 199 -15.18 -29.77 -26.13
C SER A 199 -14.40 -28.61 -26.74
N GLY A 200 -13.17 -28.36 -26.28
CA GLY A 200 -12.35 -27.21 -26.66
C GLY A 200 -12.93 -25.84 -26.30
N ARG A 201 -14.07 -25.80 -25.59
CA ARG A 201 -14.73 -24.57 -25.12
C ARG A 201 -14.33 -24.27 -23.68
N ASP A 202 -14.51 -23.02 -23.28
CA ASP A 202 -14.30 -22.53 -21.89
C ASP A 202 -12.88 -22.78 -21.35
N VAL A 203 -11.88 -22.72 -22.23
CA VAL A 203 -10.47 -22.82 -21.85
C VAL A 203 -10.01 -21.48 -21.29
N VAL A 204 -9.46 -21.49 -20.07
CA VAL A 204 -8.83 -20.31 -19.48
C VAL A 204 -7.56 -19.98 -20.27
N MET A 205 -7.57 -18.82 -20.93
CA MET A 205 -6.46 -18.30 -21.69
C MET A 205 -5.46 -17.65 -20.72
N TRP A 206 -4.49 -18.44 -20.24
CA TRP A 206 -3.55 -18.01 -19.20
C TRP A 206 -2.78 -16.74 -19.57
N HIS A 207 -2.40 -16.57 -20.84
CA HIS A 207 -1.73 -15.35 -21.30
C HIS A 207 -2.60 -14.09 -21.09
N ASP A 208 -3.90 -14.17 -21.37
CA ASP A 208 -4.84 -13.05 -21.18
C ASP A 208 -5.06 -12.75 -19.70
N THR A 209 -5.23 -13.80 -18.89
CA THR A 209 -5.41 -13.67 -17.44
C THR A 209 -4.18 -13.07 -16.77
N MET A 210 -2.97 -13.54 -17.11
CA MET A 210 -1.72 -12.99 -16.57
C MET A 210 -1.48 -11.57 -17.02
N TRP A 211 -1.78 -11.26 -18.28
CA TRP A 211 -1.72 -9.89 -18.78
C TRP A 211 -2.65 -8.96 -18.00
N LEU A 212 -3.89 -9.38 -17.75
CA LEU A 212 -4.87 -8.60 -17.00
C LEU A 212 -4.44 -8.39 -15.54
N ILE A 213 -4.07 -9.47 -14.83
CA ILE A 213 -3.60 -9.40 -13.43
C ILE A 213 -2.42 -8.43 -13.31
N ARG A 214 -1.44 -8.53 -14.22
CA ARG A 214 -0.28 -7.64 -14.23
C ARG A 214 -0.67 -6.18 -14.43
N HIS A 215 -1.55 -5.88 -15.39
CA HIS A 215 -1.98 -4.50 -15.63
C HIS A 215 -2.85 -3.95 -14.49
N LEU A 216 -3.65 -4.79 -13.84
CA LEU A 216 -4.38 -4.42 -12.63
C LEU A 216 -3.42 -4.08 -11.48
N LEU A 217 -2.35 -4.87 -11.29
CA LEU A 217 -1.30 -4.56 -10.32
C LEU A 217 -0.65 -3.20 -10.62
N PHE A 218 -0.28 -2.95 -11.87
CA PHE A 218 0.36 -1.69 -12.27
C PHE A 218 -0.58 -0.49 -12.16
N LEU A 219 -1.88 -0.69 -12.37
CA LEU A 219 -2.90 0.33 -12.19
C LEU A 219 -3.12 0.67 -10.71
N ALA A 220 -3.15 -0.34 -9.84
CA ALA A 220 -3.49 -0.15 -8.42
C ALA A 220 -2.30 0.34 -7.58
N LEU A 221 -1.10 -0.19 -7.81
CA LEU A 221 0.01 -0.06 -6.87
C LEU A 221 0.54 1.38 -6.72
N PRO A 222 0.79 2.17 -7.78
CA PRO A 222 1.25 3.56 -7.63
C PRO A 222 0.21 4.49 -6.97
N PRO A 223 -1.10 4.47 -7.32
CA PRO A 223 -2.13 5.23 -6.61
C PRO A 223 -2.27 4.84 -5.14
N VAL A 224 -2.22 3.54 -4.83
CA VAL A 224 -2.22 3.05 -3.44
C VAL A 224 -1.07 3.67 -2.66
N ILE A 225 0.16 3.55 -3.17
CA ILE A 225 1.35 4.12 -2.53
C ILE A 225 1.29 5.64 -2.44
N HIS A 226 0.71 6.37 -3.40
CA HIS A 226 0.71 7.85 -3.45
C HIS A 226 -0.47 8.53 -2.76
N VAL A 227 -1.61 7.87 -2.62
CA VAL A 227 -2.83 8.48 -2.04
C VAL A 227 -3.16 7.86 -0.68
N PHE A 228 -3.18 6.53 -0.59
CA PHE A 228 -3.75 5.83 0.55
C PHE A 228 -2.76 5.62 1.69
N LEU A 229 -1.46 5.48 1.38
CA LEU A 229 -0.48 5.19 2.42
C LEU A 229 -0.02 6.46 3.15
N PRO A 230 0.21 6.41 4.47
CA PRO A 230 0.63 7.57 5.25
C PRO A 230 2.05 8.01 4.90
N ALA A 231 2.23 9.33 4.76
CA ALA A 231 3.52 9.98 4.59
C ALA A 231 4.20 10.16 5.96
N ASN A 232 5.52 10.03 5.98
CA ASN A 232 6.37 10.33 7.14
C ASN A 232 7.10 11.66 6.86
N PRO A 233 6.55 12.80 7.27
CA PRO A 233 7.28 14.06 7.14
C PRO A 233 8.57 14.00 7.97
N PRO A 234 9.66 14.67 7.52
CA PRO A 234 10.89 14.77 8.30
C PRO A 234 10.56 15.37 9.66
N THR A 235 11.08 14.76 10.72
CA THR A 235 11.01 15.34 12.05
C THR A 235 11.69 16.70 12.00
N PRO A 236 11.01 17.80 12.39
CA PRO A 236 11.64 19.11 12.40
C PRO A 236 12.89 19.07 13.29
N PRO A 237 13.94 19.83 12.95
CA PRO A 237 15.13 19.89 13.78
C PRO A 237 14.74 20.33 15.21
N PRO A 238 15.36 19.77 16.26
CA PRO A 238 14.96 19.99 17.64
C PRO A 238 14.96 21.48 18.02
N LEU A 239 15.82 22.27 17.39
CA LEU A 239 15.91 23.74 17.56
C LEU A 239 14.65 24.48 17.10
N ALA A 240 13.99 24.02 16.04
CA ALA A 240 12.75 24.63 15.55
C ALA A 240 11.56 24.30 16.46
N THR A 241 11.58 23.14 17.11
CA THR A 241 10.58 22.76 18.12
C THR A 241 10.86 23.34 19.50
N LEU A 242 12.10 23.75 19.79
CA LEU A 242 12.47 24.28 21.10
C LEU A 242 11.78 25.61 21.39
N SER A 243 11.57 26.49 20.41
CA SER A 243 10.88 27.77 20.63
C SER A 243 9.38 27.60 20.91
N THR A 244 8.72 26.68 20.20
CA THR A 244 7.31 26.35 20.43
C THR A 244 7.11 25.62 21.76
N VAL A 245 8.03 24.73 22.13
CA VAL A 245 8.01 24.06 23.45
C VAL A 245 8.31 25.06 24.57
N ALA A 246 9.31 25.92 24.42
CA ALA A 246 9.66 26.94 25.42
C ALA A 246 8.49 27.90 25.67
N SER A 247 7.90 28.46 24.62
CA SER A 247 6.73 29.34 24.76
C SER A 247 5.53 28.64 25.40
N SER A 248 5.30 27.37 25.08
CA SER A 248 4.23 26.59 25.72
C SER A 248 4.54 26.35 27.20
N LEU A 249 5.79 26.05 27.53
CA LEU A 249 6.24 25.85 28.90
C LEU A 249 6.10 27.14 29.71
N ASP A 250 6.52 28.29 29.19
CA ASP A 250 6.35 29.59 29.83
C ASP A 250 4.88 29.90 30.12
N GLN A 251 3.99 29.63 29.16
CA GLN A 251 2.55 29.80 29.37
C GLN A 251 2.01 28.90 30.48
N THR A 252 2.45 27.63 30.54
CA THR A 252 2.05 26.72 31.61
C THR A 252 2.59 27.13 32.97
N PHE A 253 3.83 27.64 33.02
CA PHE A 253 4.48 28.10 34.24
C PHE A 253 3.76 29.32 34.82
N LEU A 254 3.41 30.30 33.97
CA LEU A 254 2.64 31.47 34.38
C LEU A 254 1.24 31.09 34.88
N ARG A 255 0.55 30.15 34.21
CA ARG A 255 -0.76 29.64 34.66
C ARG A 255 -0.68 28.96 36.01
N LEU A 256 0.35 28.14 36.25
CA LEU A 256 0.57 27.49 37.54
C LEU A 256 0.85 28.50 38.65
N HIS A 257 1.68 29.52 38.38
CA HIS A 257 1.94 30.59 39.33
C HIS A 257 0.68 31.38 39.66
N LEU A 258 -0.09 31.76 38.64
CA LEU A 258 -1.36 32.46 38.81
C LEU A 258 -2.33 31.61 39.64
N LEU A 259 -2.46 30.32 39.34
CA LEU A 259 -3.31 29.41 40.10
C LEU A 259 -2.87 29.34 41.58
N ARG A 260 -1.57 29.26 41.85
CA ARG A 260 -1.03 29.29 43.23
C ARG A 260 -1.38 30.61 43.93
N TYR A 261 -1.22 31.75 43.27
CA TYR A 261 -1.57 33.05 43.86
C TYR A 261 -3.08 33.21 44.08
N LEU A 262 -3.91 32.74 43.15
CA LEU A 262 -5.36 32.71 43.31
C LEU A 262 -5.78 31.82 44.49
N GLN A 263 -5.16 30.65 44.65
CA GLN A 263 -5.41 29.80 45.80
C GLN A 263 -5.04 30.50 47.12
N GLY A 264 -3.89 31.18 47.18
CA GLY A 264 -3.51 31.98 48.34
C GLY A 264 -4.46 33.15 48.62
N ALA A 265 -4.90 33.86 47.57
CA ALA A 265 -5.80 35.00 47.68
C ALA A 265 -7.22 34.57 48.10
N SER A 266 -7.74 33.48 47.54
CA SER A 266 -9.08 32.96 47.88
C SER A 266 -9.21 32.57 49.36
N LEU A 267 -8.11 32.15 50.01
CA LEU A 267 -8.12 31.82 51.43
C LEU A 267 -8.07 33.05 52.35
N ARG A 268 -7.72 34.24 51.84
CA ARG A 268 -7.66 35.48 52.62
C ARG A 268 -9.03 36.15 52.79
N VAL A 269 -9.95 35.93 51.84
CA VAL A 269 -11.30 36.49 51.91
C VAL A 269 -12.23 35.47 52.57
N PRO A 270 -12.86 35.79 53.72
CA PRO A 270 -13.65 34.81 54.48
C PRO A 270 -14.81 34.26 53.66
N GLU A 271 -15.55 35.10 52.92
CA GLU A 271 -16.68 34.67 52.09
C GLU A 271 -16.30 33.62 51.04
N PHE A 272 -15.15 33.78 50.37
CA PHE A 272 -14.68 32.81 49.37
C PHE A 272 -14.15 31.53 50.00
N ARG A 273 -13.47 31.63 51.14
CA ARG A 273 -13.00 30.46 51.89
C ARG A 273 -14.19 29.61 52.35
N ASP A 274 -15.20 30.23 52.95
CA ASP A 274 -16.36 29.53 53.48
C ASP A 274 -17.17 28.87 52.34
N ARG A 275 -17.33 29.55 51.19
CA ARG A 275 -17.93 28.95 49.98
C ARG A 275 -17.12 27.78 49.43
N LYS A 276 -15.79 27.90 49.41
CA LYS A 276 -14.89 26.81 48.95
C LYS A 276 -15.00 25.61 49.89
N GLU A 277 -14.99 25.83 51.20
CA GLU A 277 -15.18 24.77 52.21
C GLU A 277 -16.55 24.11 52.07
N ALA A 278 -17.63 24.89 51.94
CA ALA A 278 -18.97 24.37 51.71
C ALA A 278 -19.04 23.51 50.42
N PHE A 279 -18.46 23.98 49.32
CA PHE A 279 -18.40 23.21 48.08
C PHE A 279 -17.65 21.88 48.25
N TRP A 280 -16.47 21.90 48.89
CA TRP A 280 -15.70 20.68 49.14
C TRP A 280 -16.38 19.74 50.13
N GLU A 281 -17.16 20.26 51.08
CA GLU A 281 -17.96 19.45 51.99
C GLU A 281 -19.09 18.75 51.24
N THR A 282 -19.81 19.46 50.35
CA THR A 282 -20.81 18.84 49.47
C THR A 282 -20.18 17.77 48.58
N GLN A 283 -19.04 18.05 47.94
CA GLN A 283 -18.34 17.07 47.10
C GLN A 283 -17.83 15.87 47.91
N ARG A 284 -17.38 16.08 49.15
CA ARG A 284 -17.01 14.99 50.05
C ARG A 284 -18.21 14.13 50.37
N GLN A 285 -19.36 14.74 50.64
CA GLN A 285 -20.61 14.05 50.95
C GLN A 285 -21.12 13.24 49.76
N GLU A 286 -21.15 13.83 48.55
CA GLU A 286 -21.46 13.12 47.31
C GLU A 286 -20.48 11.96 47.07
N GLY A 287 -19.20 12.20 47.31
CA GLY A 287 -18.17 11.17 47.24
C GLY A 287 -18.38 10.04 48.25
N THR A 288 -18.82 10.33 49.47
CA THR A 288 -19.18 9.30 50.45
C THR A 288 -20.41 8.52 50.03
N TRP A 289 -21.45 9.16 49.49
CA TRP A 289 -22.63 8.46 48.96
C TRP A 289 -22.25 7.50 47.83
N GLY A 290 -21.43 7.96 46.87
CA GLY A 290 -20.93 7.11 45.80
C GLY A 290 -20.05 5.95 46.30
N ARG A 291 -19.29 6.15 47.39
CA ARG A 291 -18.54 5.07 48.03
C ARG A 291 -19.39 4.17 48.91
N GLU A 292 -20.54 4.61 49.41
CA GLU A 292 -21.47 3.81 50.21
C GLU A 292 -22.44 2.99 49.36
N ASP A 293 -22.66 3.41 48.11
CA ASP A 293 -23.48 2.67 47.15
C ASP A 293 -22.83 1.34 46.74
N GLU A 294 -23.49 0.25 47.12
CA GLU A 294 -23.12 -1.13 46.83
C GLU A 294 -22.97 -1.41 45.33
N ASN A 295 -23.78 -0.75 44.48
CA ASN A 295 -23.71 -0.95 43.05
C ASN A 295 -22.46 -0.30 42.45
N VAL A 296 -22.08 0.88 42.95
CA VAL A 296 -20.85 1.58 42.53
C VAL A 296 -19.62 0.79 42.98
N ARG A 297 -19.61 0.24 44.20
CA ARG A 297 -18.52 -0.65 44.66
C ARG A 297 -18.36 -1.85 43.74
N ARG A 298 -19.45 -2.55 43.44
CA ARG A 298 -19.42 -3.74 42.58
C ARG A 298 -18.90 -3.44 41.17
N ILE A 299 -19.28 -2.30 40.59
CA ILE A 299 -18.79 -1.86 39.27
C ILE A 299 -17.32 -1.44 39.35
N ALA A 300 -16.91 -0.71 40.39
CA ALA A 300 -15.53 -0.33 40.62
C ALA A 300 -14.62 -1.56 40.78
N ASP A 301 -15.06 -2.58 41.52
CA ASP A 301 -14.34 -3.84 41.68
C ASP A 301 -14.22 -4.60 40.36
N ARG A 302 -15.30 -4.66 39.57
CA ARG A 302 -15.28 -5.26 38.22
C ARG A 302 -14.29 -4.55 37.30
N LEU A 303 -14.12 -3.24 37.44
CA LEU A 303 -13.15 -2.44 36.68
C LEU A 303 -11.75 -2.40 37.31
N GLY A 304 -11.53 -3.07 38.44
CA GLY A 304 -10.25 -3.09 39.16
C GLY A 304 -9.90 -1.77 39.87
N LEU A 305 -10.88 -0.91 40.11
CA LEU A 305 -10.78 0.42 40.72
C LEU A 305 -11.37 0.47 42.16
N GLY A 306 -11.58 -0.69 42.77
CA GLY A 306 -12.17 -0.85 44.11
C GLY A 306 -11.44 -0.11 45.23
N TYR A 307 -12.21 0.33 46.24
CA TYR A 307 -11.73 1.12 47.40
C TYR A 307 -11.53 0.28 48.67
N ASP A 308 -12.02 -0.96 48.70
CA ASP A 308 -11.97 -1.79 49.91
C ASP A 308 -10.57 -2.39 50.13
N GLU A 309 -9.96 -2.05 51.27
CA GLU A 309 -8.70 -2.65 51.74
C GLU A 309 -8.88 -4.08 52.27
N ARG A 310 -10.14 -4.55 52.41
CA ARG A 310 -10.48 -5.87 52.99
C ARG A 310 -10.36 -7.06 52.02
N GLY A 311 -9.91 -6.84 50.80
CA GLY A 311 -9.85 -7.88 49.76
C GLY A 311 -8.49 -8.56 49.56
N VAL A 312 -7.55 -8.46 50.49
CA VAL A 312 -6.20 -9.09 50.37
C VAL A 312 -6.09 -10.37 51.22
N ASP A 313 -7.18 -11.09 51.41
CA ASP A 313 -7.16 -12.45 51.98
C ASP A 313 -7.48 -13.54 50.93
N GLY A 314 -7.51 -13.17 49.65
CA GLY A 314 -7.60 -14.12 48.54
C GLY A 314 -6.23 -14.67 48.18
N GLU A 315 -5.96 -15.92 48.55
CA GLU A 315 -4.80 -16.74 48.20
C GLU A 315 -4.36 -16.56 46.73
N GLY A 316 -3.33 -15.74 46.54
CA GLY A 316 -2.60 -15.58 45.30
C GLY A 316 -1.13 -15.53 45.63
N GLU A 317 -0.52 -16.72 45.72
CA GLU A 317 0.91 -16.93 45.92
C GLU A 317 1.71 -16.20 44.82
N GLY A 318 2.17 -15.00 45.15
CA GLY A 318 2.89 -14.11 44.23
C GLY A 318 3.80 -13.20 45.01
N VAL A 319 4.97 -13.73 45.37
CA VAL A 319 6.03 -13.09 46.14
C VAL A 319 6.38 -11.72 45.55
N GLY A 320 6.10 -10.66 46.31
CA GLY A 320 6.48 -9.30 46.00
C GLY A 320 6.24 -8.41 47.20
N THR A 321 7.27 -8.25 48.03
CA THR A 321 7.34 -7.49 49.28
C THR A 321 6.72 -6.09 49.15
N SER A 322 5.45 -5.92 49.55
CA SER A 322 4.81 -4.62 49.71
C SER A 322 4.51 -4.38 51.18
N THR A 323 5.25 -3.42 51.73
CA THR A 323 5.11 -2.93 53.09
C THR A 323 3.74 -2.27 53.31
N SER A 324 2.98 -2.81 54.25
CA SER A 324 2.02 -2.13 55.13
C SER A 324 0.97 -1.21 54.49
N GLY A 325 -0.24 -1.75 54.25
CA GLY A 325 -1.51 -1.04 54.43
C GLY A 325 -1.82 0.17 53.53
N GLU A 326 -1.14 0.36 52.40
CA GLU A 326 -1.52 1.41 51.44
C GLU A 326 -2.50 0.84 50.40
N GLY A 327 -3.77 1.26 50.42
CA GLY A 327 -4.77 0.86 49.43
C GLY A 327 -4.33 1.08 47.96
N ARG A 328 -4.85 0.24 47.04
CA ARG A 328 -4.42 0.11 45.63
C ARG A 328 -4.35 1.44 44.86
N LEU A 329 -5.24 2.39 45.18
CA LEU A 329 -5.26 3.73 44.58
C LEU A 329 -4.02 4.56 44.93
N ARG A 330 -3.54 4.46 46.17
CA ARG A 330 -2.36 5.17 46.63
C ARG A 330 -1.10 4.59 46.00
N THR A 331 -1.04 3.27 45.85
CA THR A 331 0.02 2.59 45.10
C THR A 331 0.03 3.04 43.64
N ASN A 332 -1.12 3.05 42.97
CA ASN A 332 -1.22 3.48 41.56
C ASN A 332 -0.85 4.96 41.37
N ALA A 333 -1.31 5.84 42.26
CA ALA A 333 -0.95 7.26 42.24
C ALA A 333 0.55 7.47 42.44
N ARG A 334 1.16 6.73 43.38
CA ARG A 334 2.60 6.78 43.64
C ARG A 334 3.41 6.28 42.44
N VAL A 335 3.00 5.16 41.84
CA VAL A 335 3.63 4.61 40.63
C VAL A 335 3.52 5.61 39.47
N ALA A 336 2.38 6.28 39.29
CA ALA A 336 2.23 7.30 38.25
C ALA A 336 3.16 8.52 38.48
N VAL A 337 3.27 8.99 39.72
CA VAL A 337 4.16 10.10 40.10
C VAL A 337 5.64 9.71 39.92
N GLU A 338 6.03 8.50 40.33
CA GLU A 338 7.39 7.99 40.12
C GLU A 338 7.70 7.77 38.63
N GLY A 339 6.73 7.31 37.84
CA GLY A 339 6.84 7.18 36.39
C GLY A 339 7.10 8.53 35.71
N LEU A 340 6.37 9.58 36.10
CA LEU A 340 6.59 10.94 35.63
C LEU A 340 7.98 11.47 36.02
N LYS A 341 8.39 11.26 37.27
CA LYS A 341 9.70 11.69 37.78
C LYS A 341 10.86 10.99 37.04
N ASN A 342 10.71 9.70 36.76
CA ASN A 342 11.72 8.92 36.03
C ASN A 342 11.76 9.28 34.54
N GLY A 343 10.62 9.56 33.92
CA GLY A 343 10.55 10.08 32.55
C GLY A 343 11.25 11.43 32.39
N LEU A 344 11.04 12.34 33.35
CA LEU A 344 11.72 13.65 33.39
C LEU A 344 13.25 13.50 33.55
N ARG A 345 13.72 12.58 34.39
CA ARG A 345 15.16 12.32 34.59
C ARG A 345 15.86 11.76 33.35
N ARG A 346 15.18 10.92 32.57
CA ARG A 346 15.76 10.33 31.33
C ARG A 346 15.92 11.32 30.18
N ASN A 347 15.17 12.42 30.18
CA ASN A 347 15.30 13.47 29.16
C ASN A 347 16.36 14.54 29.52
N THR A 348 16.97 14.44 30.70
CA THR A 348 18.01 15.38 31.19
C THR A 348 19.45 14.82 31.14
N GLN A 349 19.62 13.57 30.71
CA GLN A 349 20.90 12.98 30.32
C GLN A 349 20.91 12.85 28.80
#